data_AF-A0A4Y5SUA7-F1
#
_entry.id   AF-A0A4Y5SUA7-F1
#
_cell.length_a   1.000
_cell.length_b   1.000
_cell.length_c   1.000
_cell.angle_alpha   90.00
_cell.angle_beta   90.00
_cell.angle_gamma   90.00
#
_symmetry.space_group_name_H-M   'P 1'
#
loop_
_entity.id
_entity.type
_entity.pdbx_description
1 polymer ?
#
loop_
_entity_poly.entity_id
_entity_poly.type
_entity_poly.pdbx_seq_one_letter_code
_entity_poly.pdbx_strand_id
1 'polypeptide(L)' 'MLLSCVLTVSGDAQEKLEDWRRHYNKDRPHSAIGYNVPVALHYPGGAASPSP' A
#
# COMPACT_ATOMS: atom_id res chain seq x y z
N MET A 1 -17.38 14.65 -25.20
CA MET A 1 -15.91 14.60 -25.30
C MET A 1 -15.22 15.02 -24.00
N LEU A 2 -15.44 16.23 -23.45
CA LEU A 2 -14.76 16.67 -22.21
C LEU A 2 -15.03 15.79 -20.98
N LEU A 3 -16.29 15.39 -20.75
CA LEU A 3 -16.66 14.58 -19.58
C LEU A 3 -16.03 13.18 -19.60
N SER A 4 -15.84 12.61 -20.80
CA SER A 4 -15.17 11.32 -20.97
C SER A 4 -13.67 11.42 -20.67
N CYS A 5 -12.99 12.49 -21.10
CA CYS A 5 -11.57 12.70 -20.80
C CYS A 5 -11.30 12.84 -19.29
N VAL A 6 -12.16 13.56 -18.57
CA VAL A 6 -11.99 13.76 -17.12
C VAL A 6 -12.16 12.44 -16.35
N LEU A 7 -13.15 11.62 -16.73
CA LEU A 7 -13.36 10.30 -16.12
C LEU A 7 -12.21 9.34 -16.43
N THR A 8 -11.65 9.36 -17.63
CA THR A 8 -10.48 8.54 -17.98
C THR A 8 -9.22 8.96 -17.22
N VAL A 9 -8.96 10.27 -17.05
CA VAL A 9 -7.84 10.77 -16.23
C VAL A 9 -7.98 10.36 -14.77
N SER A 10 -9.19 10.41 -14.22
CA SER A 10 -9.44 9.97 -12.83
C SER A 10 -9.25 8.46 -12.66
N GLY A 11 -9.64 7.66 -13.66
CA GLY A 11 -9.45 6.21 -13.67
C GLY A 11 -7.96 5.81 -13.74
N ASP A 12 -7.19 6.42 -14.64
CA ASP A 12 -5.73 6.18 -14.76
C ASP A 12 -4.98 6.61 -13.48
N ALA A 13 -5.35 7.77 -12.91
CA ALA A 13 -4.75 8.23 -11.67
C ALA A 13 -5.04 7.28 -10.50
N GLN A 14 -6.27 6.77 -10.40
CA GLN A 14 -6.64 5.80 -9.37
C GLN A 14 -5.88 4.47 -9.54
N GLU A 15 -5.79 3.96 -10.77
CA GLU A 15 -5.04 2.73 -11.08
C GLU A 15 -3.56 2.86 -10.67
N LYS A 16 -2.91 3.98 -11.04
CA LYS A 16 -1.51 4.23 -10.70
C LYS A 16 -1.29 4.36 -9.20
N LEU A 17 -2.21 4.98 -8.47
CA LEU A 17 -2.12 5.09 -7.01
C LEU A 17 -2.27 3.73 -6.32
N GLU A 18 -3.21 2.89 -6.78
CA GLU A 18 -3.41 1.55 -6.22
C GLU A 18 -2.23 0.62 -6.55
N ASP A 19 -1.65 0.72 -7.74
CA ASP A 19 -0.44 -0.02 -8.09
C ASP A 19 0.76 0.42 -7.22
N TRP A 20 0.95 1.73 -7.03
CA TRP A 20 1.97 2.26 -6.13
C TRP A 20 1.80 1.76 -4.69
N ARG A 21 0.56 1.80 -4.18
CA ARG A 21 0.22 1.31 -2.85
C ARG A 21 0.52 -0.18 -2.72
N ARG A 22 0.22 -0.99 -3.74
CA ARG A 22 0.53 -2.43 -3.75
C ARG A 22 2.03 -2.65 -3.74
N HIS A 23 2.75 -2.02 -4.68
CA HIS A 23 4.17 -2.22 -4.87
C HIS A 23 4.97 -1.85 -3.62
N TYR A 24 4.70 -0.69 -3.03
CA TYR A 24 5.38 -0.25 -1.81
C TYR A 24 5.10 -1.18 -0.63
N ASN A 25 3.84 -1.57 -0.41
CA ASN A 25 3.48 -2.31 0.81
C ASN A 25 3.73 -3.81 0.74
N LYS A 26 3.69 -4.41 -0.46
CA LYS A 26 3.72 -5.87 -0.65
C LYS A 26 4.94 -6.39 -1.38
N ASP A 27 5.51 -5.60 -2.30
CA ASP A 27 6.52 -6.12 -3.24
C ASP A 27 7.92 -5.55 -2.95
N ARG A 28 8.00 -4.34 -2.37
CA ARG A 28 9.25 -3.64 -2.15
C ARG A 28 9.84 -3.96 -0.77
N PRO A 29 10.99 -4.63 -0.68
CA PRO A 29 11.72 -4.78 0.58
C PRO A 29 12.37 -3.45 0.97
N HIS A 30 12.22 -3.06 2.23
CA HIS A 30 12.73 -1.78 2.74
C HIS A 30 13.97 -2.02 3.59
N SER A 31 15.13 -1.55 3.14
CA SER A 31 16.40 -1.70 3.87
C SER A 31 16.36 -1.07 5.28
N ALA A 32 15.65 0.06 5.42
CA ALA A 32 15.42 0.71 6.71
C ALA A 32 14.68 -0.17 7.73
N ILE A 33 14.01 -1.24 7.27
CA ILE A 33 13.23 -2.18 8.08
C ILE A 33 13.76 -3.63 7.90
N GLY A 34 15.06 -3.76 7.60
CA GLY A 34 15.73 -5.05 7.49
C GLY A 34 15.34 -5.85 6.25
N TYR A 35 15.05 -5.17 5.13
CA TYR A 35 14.62 -5.77 3.86
C TYR A 35 13.27 -6.51 3.93
N ASN A 36 12.43 -6.19 4.92
CA ASN A 36 11.06 -6.67 4.96
C ASN A 36 10.11 -5.76 4.17
N VAL A 37 9.01 -6.33 3.70
CA VAL A 37 7.88 -5.59 3.14
C VAL A 37 7.01 -5.05 4.29
N PRO A 38 6.44 -3.84 4.17
CA PRO A 38 5.66 -3.23 5.26
C PRO A 38 4.51 -4.10 5.79
N VAL A 39 3.84 -4.86 4.91
CA VAL A 39 2.75 -5.77 5.32
C VAL A 39 3.21 -6.90 6.26
N ALA A 40 4.48 -7.33 6.16
CA ALA A 40 5.03 -8.36 7.03
C ALA A 40 5.20 -7.88 8.48
N LEU A 41 5.20 -6.57 8.72
CA LEU A 41 5.32 -5.95 10.04
C LEU A 41 3.98 -5.84 10.78
N HIS A 42 2.86 -5.90 10.05
CA HIS A 42 1.52 -5.70 10.60
C HIS A 42 0.99 -6.90 11.42
N TYR A 43 1.71 -8.03 11.41
CA TYR A 43 1.40 -9.20 12.24
C TYR A 43 2.55 -9.46 13.24
N PRO A 44 2.64 -8.70 14.35
CA PRO A 44 3.36 -9.18 15.50
C PRO A 44 2.51 -10.30 16.09
N GLY A 45 2.97 -11.54 16.01
CA GLY A 45 2.25 -12.68 16.57
C GLY A 45 1.88 -12.44 18.04
N GLY A 46 0.61 -12.09 18.29
CA GLY A 46 -0.05 -12.26 19.58
C GLY A 46 0.50 -11.49 20.79
N ALA A 47 0.88 -10.22 20.67
CA ALA A 47 0.95 -9.36 21.85
C ALA A 47 -0.36 -8.56 21.97
N ALA A 48 -1.42 -9.21 22.46
CA ALA A 48 -2.56 -8.49 23.02
C ALA A 48 -2.02 -7.55 24.10
N SER A 49 -2.45 -6.29 24.09
CA SER A 49 -2.11 -5.33 25.14
C SER A 49 -2.28 -5.98 26.52
N PRO A 50 -1.33 -5.80 27.46
CA PRO A 50 -1.53 -6.28 28.81
C PRO A 50 -2.83 -5.68 29.35
N SER A 51 -3.70 -6.52 29.90
CA SER A 51 -4.90 -6.07 30.61
C SER A 51 -4.47 -5.26 31.85
N PRO A 52 -5.26 -4.24 32.25
CA PRO A 52 -4.89 -3.30 33.32
C PRO A 52 -4.61 -3.97 34.67
#